data_AF-A0A6I4Z2U4-F1
#
_entry.id   AF-A0A6I4Z2U4-F1
#
_cell.length_a   1.000
_cell.length_b   1.000
_cell.length_c   1.000
_cell.angle_alpha   90.00
_cell.angle_beta   90.00
_cell.angle_gamma   90.00
#
_symmetry.space_group_name_H-M   'P 1'
#
loop_
_entity.id
_entity.type
_entity.pdbx_description
1 polymer ?
#
loop_
_entity_poly.entity_id
_entity_poly.type
_entity_poly.pdbx_seq_one_letter_code
_entity_poly.pdbx_strand_id
1 'polypeptide(L)'
;MALMVYMSVIVFASGEPSSPNPLENWLFEATLPGIDEELFFRGVAVVVASQAFPQLRFNIPQWIAPFTITTGMFTLLHLFALSHGHISFHWFSTLVGVLPITLGLYVIRYRTGSVFSGMVAHNMANLTNVFLTTS
;
A
#
# COMPACT_ATOMS: atom_id res chain seq x y z
N MET A 1 12.63 -7.03 -3.95
CA MET A 1 13.19 -6.15 -2.90
C MET A 1 13.93 -4.96 -3.49
N ALA A 2 15.00 -5.12 -4.28
CA ALA A 2 15.75 -3.98 -4.86
C ALA A 2 14.88 -3.01 -5.69
N LEU A 3 13.91 -3.53 -6.45
CA LEU A 3 12.98 -2.69 -7.23
C LEU A 3 11.96 -1.93 -6.36
N MET A 4 11.50 -2.52 -5.25
CA MET A 4 10.61 -1.84 -4.29
C MET A 4 11.34 -0.74 -3.53
N VAL A 5 12.58 -1.02 -3.10
CA VAL A 5 13.44 -0.05 -2.43
C VAL A 5 13.81 1.09 -3.38
N TYR A 6 14.17 0.78 -4.63
CA TYR A 6 14.46 1.79 -5.66
C TYR A 6 13.24 2.66 -6.03
N MET A 7 12.04 2.10 -6.04
CA MET A 7 10.81 2.88 -6.29
C MET A 7 10.33 3.66 -5.07
N SER A 8 10.60 3.19 -3.83
CA SER A 8 10.36 3.98 -2.61
C SER A 8 11.24 5.22 -2.53
N VAL A 9 12.40 5.22 -3.20
CA VAL A 9 13.32 6.37 -3.29
C VAL A 9 12.79 7.48 -4.21
N ILE A 10 11.80 7.20 -5.09
CA ILE A 10 11.43 8.16 -6.15
C ILE A 10 10.35 9.18 -5.75
N VAL A 11 9.31 8.92 -4.95
CA VAL A 11 8.34 9.99 -4.59
C VAL A 11 7.56 9.73 -3.31
N PHE A 12 8.05 10.12 -2.12
CA PHE A 12 7.14 10.33 -0.97
C PHE A 12 7.61 11.40 0.02
N ALA A 13 8.13 12.52 -0.49
CA ALA A 13 8.62 13.65 0.30
C ALA A 13 7.52 14.61 0.84
N SER A 14 6.32 14.13 1.19
CA SER A 14 5.23 15.02 1.65
C SER A 14 4.36 14.47 2.78
N GLY A 15 4.80 13.44 3.50
CA GLY A 15 4.13 13.05 4.73
C GLY A 15 4.51 14.03 5.83
N GLU A 16 3.56 14.85 6.31
CA GLU A 16 3.78 15.55 7.58
C GLU A 16 3.96 14.50 8.68
N PRO A 17 4.87 14.71 9.64
CA PRO A 17 5.01 13.81 10.78
C PRO A 17 3.67 13.62 11.48
N SER A 18 3.30 12.37 11.71
CA SER A 18 2.07 12.04 12.46
C SER A 18 2.15 12.54 13.93
N SER A 19 3.38 12.69 14.45
CA SER A 19 3.67 13.23 15.77
C SER A 19 4.92 14.11 15.76
N PRO A 20 4.99 15.15 16.60
CA PRO A 20 6.23 15.90 16.87
C PRO A 20 7.33 15.05 17.51
N ASN A 21 7.00 13.91 18.12
CA ASN A 21 7.96 12.99 18.70
C ASN A 21 8.48 12.03 17.62
N PRO A 22 9.78 12.05 17.29
CA PRO A 22 10.34 11.18 16.26
C PRO A 22 10.08 9.71 16.56
N LEU A 23 10.31 9.25 17.80
CA LEU A 23 10.15 7.85 18.17
C LEU A 23 8.71 7.37 17.96
N GLU A 24 7.73 8.23 18.26
CA GLU A 24 6.32 7.93 18.03
C GLU A 24 6.03 7.77 16.53
N ASN A 25 6.55 8.68 15.69
CA ASN A 25 6.40 8.59 14.24
C ASN A 25 7.06 7.33 13.67
N TRP A 26 8.25 6.97 14.15
CA TRP A 26 8.94 5.73 13.79
C TRP A 26 8.12 4.48 14.15
N LEU A 27 7.57 4.42 15.37
CA LEU A 27 6.77 3.29 15.82
C LEU A 27 5.43 3.20 15.09
N PHE A 28 4.80 4.34 14.82
CA PHE A 28 3.57 4.43 14.04
C PHE A 28 3.79 3.83 12.65
N GLU A 29 4.78 4.32 11.91
CA GLU A 29 5.09 3.87 10.55
C GLU A 29 5.63 2.44 10.50
N ALA A 30 6.24 1.95 11.58
CA ALA A 30 6.67 0.55 11.71
C ALA A 30 5.52 -0.44 11.94
N THR A 31 4.31 0.02 12.25
CA THR A 31 3.23 -0.85 12.74
C THR A 31 1.87 -0.56 12.10
N LEU A 32 1.26 0.58 12.45
CA LEU A 32 -0.17 0.86 12.28
C LEU A 32 -0.63 0.83 10.82
N PRO A 33 0.01 1.54 9.87
CA PRO A 33 -0.42 1.56 8.47
C PRO A 33 -0.43 0.15 7.86
N GLY A 34 0.66 -0.61 7.97
CA GLY A 34 0.70 -1.96 7.40
C GLY A 34 -0.25 -2.93 8.10
N ILE A 35 -0.53 -2.78 9.39
CA ILE A 35 -1.55 -3.62 10.06
C ILE A 35 -2.93 -3.31 9.49
N ASP A 36 -3.35 -2.05 9.51
CA ASP A 36 -4.70 -1.65 9.08
C ASP A 36 -4.92 -1.95 7.59
N GLU A 37 -4.03 -1.44 6.75
CA GLU A 37 -4.19 -1.50 5.32
C GLU A 37 -4.02 -2.91 4.77
N GLU A 38 -3.04 -3.70 5.24
CA GLU A 38 -2.87 -5.06 4.71
C GLU A 38 -3.96 -6.01 5.19
N LEU A 39 -4.45 -5.89 6.43
CA LEU A 39 -5.59 -6.69 6.90
C LEU A 39 -6.82 -6.43 6.05
N PHE A 40 -7.09 -5.17 5.71
CA PHE A 40 -8.21 -4.83 4.86
C PHE A 40 -7.96 -5.23 3.39
N PHE A 41 -6.96 -4.64 2.73
CA PHE A 41 -6.78 -4.77 1.29
C PHE A 41 -6.30 -6.16 0.87
N ARG A 42 -5.33 -6.77 1.59
CA ARG A 42 -4.74 -8.07 1.21
C ARG A 42 -5.35 -9.23 1.99
N GLY A 43 -6.00 -8.96 3.12
CA GLY A 43 -6.81 -9.89 3.87
C GLY A 43 -8.25 -9.94 3.36
N VAL A 44 -9.11 -9.12 3.96
CA VAL A 44 -10.57 -9.21 3.78
C VAL A 44 -11.01 -8.92 2.34
N ALA A 45 -10.55 -7.82 1.74
CA ALA A 45 -11.01 -7.39 0.43
C ALA A 45 -10.61 -8.36 -0.69
N VAL A 46 -9.39 -8.94 -0.64
CA VAL A 46 -8.98 -10.00 -1.57
C VAL A 46 -9.91 -11.21 -1.46
N VAL A 47 -10.20 -11.67 -0.23
CA VAL A 47 -11.08 -12.83 -0.01
C VAL A 47 -12.50 -12.56 -0.51
N VAL A 48 -13.07 -11.40 -0.19
CA VAL A 48 -14.40 -10.99 -0.65
C VAL A 48 -14.45 -10.89 -2.17
N ALA A 49 -13.45 -10.26 -2.80
CA ALA A 49 -13.40 -10.14 -4.25
C ALA A 49 -13.21 -11.51 -4.94
N SER A 50 -12.42 -12.42 -4.38
CA SER A 50 -12.31 -13.80 -4.88
C SER A 50 -13.63 -14.55 -4.81
N GLN A 51 -14.42 -14.36 -3.76
CA GLN A 51 -15.73 -15.00 -3.61
C GLN A 51 -16.81 -14.37 -4.48
N ALA A 52 -16.77 -13.05 -4.67
CA ALA A 52 -17.70 -12.34 -5.54
C ALA A 52 -17.47 -12.64 -7.04
N PHE A 53 -16.23 -12.97 -7.41
CA PHE A 53 -15.83 -13.25 -8.79
C PHE A 53 -15.11 -14.61 -8.92
N PRO A 54 -15.77 -15.74 -8.60
CA PRO A 54 -15.14 -17.06 -8.55
C PRO A 54 -14.75 -17.59 -9.93
N GLN A 55 -15.41 -17.13 -10.99
CA GLN A 55 -15.06 -17.47 -12.36
C GLN A 55 -15.35 -16.28 -13.27
N LEU A 56 -14.29 -15.65 -13.76
CA LEU A 56 -14.41 -14.61 -14.77
C LEU A 56 -14.67 -15.26 -16.15
N ARG A 57 -15.45 -14.57 -16.99
CA ARG A 57 -15.67 -14.98 -18.39
C ARG A 57 -14.34 -14.95 -19.16
N PHE A 58 -14.27 -15.65 -20.30
CA PHE A 58 -13.12 -15.62 -21.22
C PHE A 58 -11.81 -16.21 -20.68
N ASN A 59 -11.85 -17.23 -19.81
CA ASN A 59 -10.65 -17.89 -19.25
C ASN A 59 -9.69 -16.93 -18.52
N ILE A 60 -10.21 -15.82 -17.99
CA ILE A 60 -9.38 -14.90 -17.21
C ILE A 60 -8.98 -15.60 -15.89
N PRO A 61 -7.70 -15.57 -15.50
CA PRO A 61 -7.26 -16.17 -14.25
C PRO A 61 -8.02 -15.63 -13.05
N GLN A 62 -8.38 -16.51 -12.11
CA GLN A 62 -9.18 -16.17 -10.92
C GLN A 62 -8.55 -15.09 -10.03
N TRP A 63 -7.23 -14.92 -10.11
CA TRP A 63 -6.53 -13.89 -9.34
C TRP A 63 -6.67 -12.48 -9.92
N ILE A 64 -7.15 -12.31 -11.16
CA ILE A 64 -7.22 -10.99 -11.81
C ILE A 64 -8.30 -10.10 -11.19
N ALA A 65 -9.47 -10.64 -10.84
CA ALA A 65 -10.53 -9.85 -10.20
C ALA A 65 -10.08 -9.26 -8.85
N PRO A 66 -9.67 -10.08 -7.85
CA PRO A 66 -9.20 -9.54 -6.58
C PRO A 66 -8.00 -8.61 -6.76
N PHE A 67 -7.05 -8.96 -7.62
CA PHE A 67 -5.92 -8.10 -7.95
C PHE A 67 -6.34 -6.70 -8.40
N THR A 68 -7.19 -6.62 -9.41
CA THR A 68 -7.56 -5.35 -10.03
C THR A 68 -8.38 -4.50 -9.06
N ILE A 69 -9.33 -5.13 -8.36
CA ILE A 69 -10.21 -4.45 -7.41
C ILE A 69 -9.41 -3.91 -6.23
N THR A 70 -8.62 -4.74 -5.56
CA THR A 70 -7.93 -4.31 -4.33
C THR A 70 -6.80 -3.33 -4.64
N THR A 71 -6.07 -3.53 -5.73
CA THR A 71 -5.02 -2.59 -6.18
C THR A 71 -5.64 -1.26 -6.61
N GLY A 72 -6.75 -1.31 -7.35
CA GLY A 72 -7.49 -0.13 -7.77
C GLY A 72 -8.03 0.67 -6.59
N MET A 73 -8.71 0.02 -5.64
CA MET A 73 -9.20 0.68 -4.43
C MET A 73 -8.08 1.35 -3.63
N PHE A 74 -6.99 0.61 -3.37
CA PHE A 74 -5.82 1.14 -2.65
C PHE A 74 -5.26 2.39 -3.35
N THR A 75 -5.06 2.31 -4.67
CA THR A 75 -4.51 3.40 -5.47
C THR A 75 -5.45 4.61 -5.49
N LEU A 76 -6.75 4.40 -5.67
CA LEU A 76 -7.74 5.48 -5.73
C LEU A 76 -7.87 6.22 -4.41
N LEU A 77 -7.76 5.51 -3.27
CA LEU A 77 -7.79 6.16 -1.96
C LEU A 77 -6.60 7.10 -1.75
N HIS A 78 -5.42 6.71 -2.25
CA HIS A 78 -4.21 7.51 -2.14
C HIS A 78 -4.15 8.69 -3.13
N LEU A 79 -5.07 8.78 -4.10
CA LEU A 79 -5.16 9.95 -4.98
C LEU A 79 -5.55 11.21 -4.21
N PHE A 80 -6.16 11.08 -3.04
CA PHE A 80 -6.67 12.20 -2.25
C PHE A 80 -6.02 12.22 -0.88
N ALA A 81 -5.54 13.39 -0.46
CA ALA A 81 -5.09 13.63 0.91
C ALA A 81 -5.98 14.69 1.55
N LEU A 82 -6.40 14.46 2.79
CA LEU A 82 -7.11 15.44 3.59
C LEU A 82 -6.13 16.07 4.59
N SER A 83 -5.88 17.37 4.45
CA SER A 83 -5.01 18.11 5.38
C SER A 83 -5.65 19.46 5.70
N HIS A 84 -5.74 19.79 6.99
CA HIS A 84 -6.32 21.05 7.47
C HIS A 84 -7.73 21.37 6.92
N GLY A 85 -8.55 20.33 6.68
CA GLY A 85 -9.90 20.47 6.11
C GLY A 85 -9.94 20.63 4.58
N HIS A 86 -8.79 20.59 3.91
CA HIS A 86 -8.67 20.68 2.46
C HIS A 86 -8.34 19.32 1.85
N ILE A 87 -9.04 18.99 0.76
CA ILE A 87 -8.75 17.80 -0.05
C ILE A 87 -7.78 18.20 -1.16
N SER A 88 -6.64 17.52 -1.23
CA SER A 88 -5.62 17.70 -2.26
C SER A 88 -5.54 16.47 -3.14
N PHE A 89 -5.30 16.66 -4.44
CA PHE A 89 -5.24 15.59 -5.43
C PHE A 89 -3.78 15.31 -5.85
N HIS A 90 -3.32 14.09 -5.63
CA HIS A 90 -1.91 13.69 -5.72
C HIS A 90 -1.67 12.58 -6.75
N TRP A 91 -2.06 12.81 -8.00
CA TRP A 91 -1.99 11.77 -9.03
C TRP A 91 -0.58 11.27 -9.32
N PHE A 92 0.41 12.18 -9.39
CA PHE A 92 1.76 11.79 -9.80
C PHE A 92 2.43 10.91 -8.74
N SER A 93 2.43 11.32 -7.47
CA SER A 93 2.97 10.52 -6.36
C SER A 93 2.22 9.20 -6.18
N THR A 94 0.92 9.18 -6.43
CA THR A 94 0.13 7.94 -6.40
C THR A 94 0.56 6.97 -7.50
N LEU A 95 0.75 7.45 -8.73
CA LEU A 95 1.12 6.57 -9.85
C LEU A 95 2.55 6.05 -9.76
N VAL A 96 3.49 6.84 -9.25
CA VAL A 96 4.92 6.44 -9.23
C VAL A 96 5.37 5.87 -7.89
N GLY A 97 4.70 6.22 -6.79
CA GLY A 97 4.99 5.71 -5.45
C GLY A 97 4.03 4.60 -5.03
N VAL A 98 2.74 4.92 -4.90
CA VAL A 98 1.74 3.99 -4.37
C VAL A 98 1.48 2.80 -5.29
N LEU A 99 1.21 3.05 -6.58
CA LEU A 99 0.81 2.00 -7.52
C LEU A 99 1.84 0.86 -7.61
N PRO A 100 3.16 1.11 -7.79
CA PRO A 100 4.16 0.05 -7.80
C PRO A 100 4.24 -0.73 -6.48
N ILE A 101 4.13 -0.04 -5.34
CA ILE A 101 4.14 -0.66 -4.01
C ILE A 101 2.93 -1.59 -3.86
N THR A 102 1.72 -1.11 -4.19
CA THR A 102 0.51 -1.92 -4.02
C THR A 102 0.49 -3.16 -4.93
N LEU A 103 1.00 -3.03 -6.15
CA LEU A 103 1.21 -4.16 -7.07
C LEU A 103 2.16 -5.19 -6.46
N GLY A 104 3.29 -4.73 -5.92
CA GLY A 104 4.28 -5.60 -5.31
C GLY A 104 3.76 -6.32 -4.05
N LEU A 105 3.00 -5.62 -3.20
CA LEU A 105 2.36 -6.20 -2.02
C LEU A 105 1.32 -7.27 -2.39
N TYR A 106 0.55 -7.04 -3.45
CA TYR A 106 -0.34 -8.08 -3.97
C TYR A 106 0.44 -9.31 -4.47
N VAL A 107 1.55 -9.11 -5.18
CA VAL A 107 2.41 -10.23 -5.63
C VAL A 107 2.91 -11.02 -4.42
N ILE A 108 3.34 -10.35 -3.34
CA ILE A 108 3.73 -11.01 -2.09
C ILE A 108 2.56 -11.84 -1.54
N ARG A 109 1.37 -11.24 -1.42
CA ARG A 109 0.17 -11.92 -0.93
C ARG A 109 -0.20 -13.16 -1.77
N TYR A 110 -0.13 -13.03 -3.10
CA TYR A 110 -0.46 -14.10 -4.04
C TYR A 110 0.57 -15.23 -4.02
N ARG A 111 1.86 -14.90 -3.94
CA ARG A 111 2.96 -15.89 -3.92
C ARG A 111 3.09 -16.62 -2.59
N THR A 112 2.86 -15.93 -1.47
CA THR A 112 3.11 -16.48 -0.13
C THR A 112 1.85 -17.00 0.55
N GLY A 113 0.67 -16.56 0.14
CA GLY A 113 -0.55 -16.83 0.89
C GLY A 113 -0.62 -16.08 2.24
N SER A 114 0.34 -15.22 2.56
CA SER A 114 0.46 -14.52 3.85
C SER A 114 0.07 -13.05 3.75
N VAL A 115 -0.73 -12.58 4.69
CA VAL A 115 -0.97 -11.14 4.89
C VAL A 115 0.18 -10.52 5.71
N PHE A 116 0.70 -11.27 6.68
CA PHE A 116 1.80 -10.81 7.54
C PHE A 116 3.06 -10.44 6.76
N SER A 117 3.40 -11.20 5.71
CA SER A 117 4.52 -10.86 4.83
C SER A 117 4.31 -9.54 4.09
N GLY A 118 3.05 -9.22 3.76
CA GLY A 118 2.66 -7.91 3.23
C GLY A 118 2.84 -6.81 4.28
N MET A 119 2.42 -7.04 5.52
CA MET A 119 2.56 -6.05 6.61
C MET A 119 4.02 -5.67 6.83
N VAL A 120 4.91 -6.65 6.91
CA VAL A 120 6.34 -6.41 7.07
C VAL A 120 6.89 -5.61 5.88
N ALA A 121 6.56 -6.00 4.65
CA ALA A 121 7.03 -5.30 3.45
C ALA A 121 6.49 -3.86 3.35
N HIS A 122 5.24 -3.63 3.75
CA HIS A 122 4.62 -2.32 3.81
C HIS A 122 5.34 -1.44 4.82
N ASN A 123 5.46 -1.90 6.06
CA ASN A 123 6.09 -1.11 7.13
C ASN A 123 7.56 -0.81 6.79
N MET A 124 8.27 -1.71 6.11
CA MET A 124 9.62 -1.42 5.59
C MET A 124 9.64 -0.29 4.56
N ALA A 125 8.64 -0.21 3.68
CA ALA A 125 8.52 0.88 2.71
C ALA A 125 8.26 2.22 3.43
N ASN A 126 7.38 2.23 4.43
CA ASN A 126 7.09 3.43 5.22
C ASN A 126 8.32 3.88 6.02
N LEU A 127 9.00 2.96 6.68
CA LEU A 127 10.23 3.26 7.41
C LEU A 127 11.34 3.80 6.51
N THR A 128 11.45 3.29 5.28
CA THR A 128 12.40 3.84 4.29
C THR A 128 12.06 5.29 3.98
N ASN A 129 10.77 5.62 3.83
CA ASN A 129 10.34 6.99 3.60
C ASN A 129 10.66 7.92 4.79
N VAL A 130 10.36 7.48 6.02
CA VAL A 130 10.72 8.25 7.23
C VAL A 130 12.22 8.47 7.30
N PHE A 131 13.03 7.44 7.03
CA PHE A 131 14.50 7.56 7.05
C PHE A 131 14.98 8.63 6.06
N LEU A 132 14.45 8.61 4.83
CA LEU A 132 14.87 9.54 3.76
C LEU A 132 14.39 10.99 3.96
N THR A 133 13.34 11.20 4.75
CA THR A 133 12.76 12.54 4.98
C THR A 133 13.19 13.18 6.29
N THR A 134 13.78 12.41 7.21
CA THR A 134 14.24 12.89 8.53
C THR A 134 15.76 12.87 8.71
N SER A 135 16.53 12.32 7.76
CA SER A 135 18.00 12.36 7.70
C SER A 135 18.53 13.56 6.93
#